data_AF-A0AAV5AFA5-F1
#
_entry.id   AF-A0AAV5AFA5-F1
#
_cell.length_a   1.000
_cell.length_b   1.000
_cell.length_c   1.000
_cell.angle_alpha   90.00
_cell.angle_beta   90.00
_cell.angle_gamma   90.00
#
_symmetry.space_group_name_H-M   'P 1'
#
loop_
_entity.id
_entity.type
_entity.pdbx_description
1 polymer ?
#
loop_
_entity_poly.entity_id
_entity_poly.type
_entity_poly.pdbx_seq_one_letter_code
_entity_poly.pdbx_strand_id
1 'polypeptide(L)'
;MYKCGVLHRDVSAGNIIIQPASPDRNLPLGELVTRTRGRLIDLDHAKYTSRKVAPRVVGPSGKALFKNTNDAGKLEVAATKFYPKKADATSYCERAGETNIFGANLDGDLSPEDFGWEDVGEVPDYESHVPRVVERTGTIPFISHELMTHEESTIHNAIHDLESFWWIIIYLCLTRESGGGHRRKNEAVTDETSRLIRNLFDSSDLQVGKTKAKYFHKDNGTALFDALLTHFPGYFAPLESMLKRWREVVVLGYTFKAYEYHLVHKYVLRIIAEAINSLPVALERSEAVDNEIRRREDDYGYICRISSSTNVQTPTPIVVTSSGISPIRNRGVPPSARPTTNPPSPTPASKVQKK
;
A
#
# COMPACT_ATOMS: atom_id res chain seq x y z
N MET A 1 -8.25 9.38 2.90
CA MET A 1 -9.18 8.37 2.35
C MET A 1 -9.76 7.49 3.45
N TYR A 2 -8.97 6.63 4.11
CA TYR A 2 -9.49 5.69 5.12
C TYR A 2 -10.34 6.35 6.22
N LYS A 3 -9.84 7.40 6.91
CA LYS A 3 -10.61 8.10 7.96
C LYS A 3 -11.95 8.69 7.48
N CYS A 4 -12.09 8.90 6.17
CA CYS A 4 -13.33 9.35 5.53
C CYS A 4 -14.21 8.18 5.06
N GLY A 5 -13.88 6.94 5.43
CA GLY A 5 -14.61 5.74 5.04
C GLY A 5 -14.35 5.26 3.62
N VAL A 6 -13.22 5.62 3.00
CA VAL A 6 -12.86 5.20 1.64
C VAL A 6 -11.66 4.24 1.63
N LEU A 7 -11.83 3.08 1.02
CA LEU A 7 -10.76 2.18 0.56
C LEU A 7 -10.59 2.31 -0.95
N HIS A 8 -9.36 2.32 -1.43
CA HIS A 8 -9.08 2.48 -2.86
C HIS A 8 -9.25 1.17 -3.62
N ARG A 9 -8.80 0.05 -3.04
CA ARG A 9 -8.88 -1.32 -3.61
C ARG A 9 -8.11 -1.60 -4.89
N ASP A 10 -7.50 -0.59 -5.51
CA ASP A 10 -6.66 -0.72 -6.69
C ASP A 10 -5.45 0.24 -6.61
N VAL A 11 -4.70 0.13 -5.51
CA VAL A 11 -3.48 0.91 -5.34
C VAL A 11 -2.39 0.31 -6.22
N SER A 12 -2.00 1.05 -7.26
CA SER A 12 -1.00 0.64 -8.24
C SER A 12 -0.08 1.81 -8.59
N ALA A 13 1.09 1.51 -9.18
CA ALA A 13 1.98 2.56 -9.66
C ALA A 13 1.33 3.45 -10.75
N GLY A 14 0.34 2.92 -11.50
CA GLY A 14 -0.41 3.67 -12.51
C GLY A 14 -1.44 4.63 -11.91
N ASN A 15 -1.91 4.36 -10.69
CA ASN A 15 -2.94 5.13 -10.00
C ASN A 15 -2.36 6.18 -9.04
N ILE A 16 -1.04 6.40 -9.06
CA ILE A 16 -0.34 7.40 -8.25
C ILE A 16 0.25 8.48 -9.15
N ILE A 17 -0.16 9.72 -8.94
CA ILE A 17 0.41 10.90 -9.58
C ILE A 17 1.33 11.60 -8.58
N ILE A 18 2.54 11.94 -9.01
CA ILE A 18 3.48 12.77 -8.24
C ILE A 18 3.63 14.11 -8.94
N GLN A 19 3.14 15.16 -8.31
CA GLN A 19 3.12 16.52 -8.83
C GLN A 19 4.20 17.37 -8.12
N PRO A 20 5.22 17.87 -8.82
CA PRO A 20 6.10 18.91 -8.29
C PRO A 20 5.27 20.18 -8.04
N ALA A 21 5.39 20.81 -6.87
CA ALA A 21 4.52 21.93 -6.50
C ALA A 21 5.10 23.31 -6.82
N SER A 22 6.30 23.40 -7.39
CA SER A 22 6.87 24.67 -7.85
C SER A 22 7.54 24.47 -9.21
N PRO A 23 7.32 25.37 -10.19
CA PRO A 23 8.13 25.44 -11.40
C PRO A 23 9.48 26.15 -11.15
N ASP A 24 9.75 26.63 -9.94
CA ASP A 24 11.01 27.28 -9.59
C ASP A 24 12.15 26.26 -9.47
N ARG A 25 12.99 26.26 -10.50
CA ARG A 25 14.11 25.34 -10.71
C ARG A 25 15.29 25.58 -9.78
N ASN A 26 15.31 26.74 -9.13
CA ASN A 26 16.42 27.15 -8.26
C ASN A 26 16.20 26.75 -6.80
N LEU A 27 15.04 26.19 -6.46
CA LEU A 27 14.79 25.72 -5.11
C LEU A 27 15.76 24.56 -4.76
N PRO A 28 16.30 24.54 -3.53
CA PRO A 28 17.03 23.39 -3.02
C PRO A 28 16.18 22.11 -3.12
N LEU A 29 16.80 20.97 -3.41
CA LEU A 29 16.09 19.71 -3.62
C LEU A 29 15.20 19.32 -2.42
N GLY A 30 15.68 19.55 -1.19
CA GLY A 30 14.87 19.34 0.01
C GLY A 30 13.60 20.19 0.04
N GLU A 31 13.65 21.42 -0.46
CA GLU A 31 12.47 22.30 -0.56
C GLU A 31 11.53 21.85 -1.69
N LEU A 32 12.06 21.38 -2.81
CA LEU A 32 11.25 20.82 -3.89
C LEU A 32 10.51 19.55 -3.44
N VAL A 33 11.17 18.67 -2.70
CA VAL A 33 10.58 17.44 -2.15
C VAL A 33 9.47 17.75 -1.16
N THR A 34 9.68 18.67 -0.22
CA THR A 34 8.64 19.04 0.77
C THR A 34 7.41 19.71 0.14
N ARG A 35 7.61 20.39 -0.99
CA ARG A 35 6.52 21.00 -1.75
C ARG A 35 5.81 19.98 -2.64
N THR A 36 6.49 18.95 -3.15
CA THR A 36 5.90 17.89 -3.99
C THR A 36 4.65 17.26 -3.35
N ARG A 37 3.65 16.95 -4.17
CA ARG A 37 2.38 16.37 -3.74
C ARG A 37 2.12 15.05 -4.46
N GLY A 38 1.71 14.04 -3.72
CA GLY A 38 1.16 12.80 -4.27
C GLY A 38 -0.36 12.89 -4.36
N ARG A 39 -0.96 12.31 -5.41
CA ARG A 39 -2.41 12.11 -5.53
C ARG A 39 -2.69 10.67 -5.96
N LEU A 40 -3.72 10.08 -5.37
CA LEU A 40 -4.30 8.84 -5.85
C LEU A 40 -5.46 9.17 -6.79
N ILE A 41 -5.55 8.45 -7.90
CA ILE A 41 -6.59 8.56 -8.93
C ILE A 41 -7.23 7.19 -9.16
N ASP A 42 -8.21 7.13 -10.07
CA ASP A 42 -8.91 5.88 -10.42
C ASP A 42 -9.63 5.24 -9.22
N LEU A 43 -10.77 5.84 -8.86
CA LEU A 43 -11.60 5.39 -7.74
C LEU A 43 -12.74 4.48 -8.20
N ASP A 44 -12.70 3.95 -9.42
CA ASP A 44 -13.78 3.13 -9.99
C ASP A 44 -13.97 1.82 -9.20
N HIS A 45 -12.90 1.32 -8.59
CA HIS A 45 -12.91 0.15 -7.70
C HIS A 45 -13.01 0.49 -6.21
N ALA A 46 -13.05 1.79 -5.86
CA ALA A 46 -13.05 2.21 -4.47
C ALA A 46 -14.32 1.76 -3.74
N LYS A 47 -14.16 1.47 -2.44
CA LYS A 47 -15.28 1.13 -1.55
C LYS A 47 -15.47 2.25 -0.54
N TYR A 48 -16.72 2.68 -0.39
CA TYR A 48 -17.12 3.69 0.59
C TYR A 48 -18.01 3.09 1.67
N THR A 49 -17.85 3.55 2.90
CA THR A 49 -18.76 3.30 4.02
C THR A 49 -18.93 4.56 4.85
N SER A 50 -20.17 4.90 5.19
CA SER A 50 -20.47 5.93 6.19
C SER A 50 -20.58 5.34 7.59
N ARG A 51 -20.66 4.00 7.71
CA ARG A 51 -20.79 3.31 8.98
C ARG A 51 -19.44 3.32 9.68
N LYS A 52 -19.46 3.73 10.95
CA LYS A 52 -18.33 3.61 11.85
C LYS A 52 -18.70 2.67 12.98
N VAL A 53 -17.70 1.96 13.49
CA VAL A 53 -17.81 1.03 14.61
C VAL A 53 -16.60 1.22 15.49
N ALA A 54 -16.72 0.96 16.78
CA ALA A 54 -15.52 0.77 17.59
C ALA A 54 -14.63 -0.31 16.93
N PRO A 55 -13.31 -0.13 16.86
CA PRO A 55 -12.40 -1.10 16.26
C PRO A 55 -12.73 -2.50 16.78
N ARG A 56 -13.11 -3.40 15.87
CA ARG A 56 -13.44 -4.77 16.23
C ARG A 56 -12.16 -5.44 16.69
N VAL A 57 -12.06 -5.65 17.99
CA VAL A 57 -11.15 -6.65 18.53
C VAL A 57 -11.76 -8.01 18.20
N VAL A 58 -11.20 -8.74 17.24
CA VAL A 58 -11.69 -10.08 16.93
C VAL A 58 -11.24 -11.03 18.03
N GLY A 59 -12.11 -11.24 19.02
CA GLY A 59 -12.02 -12.34 19.97
C GLY A 59 -13.42 -12.82 20.36
N PRO A 60 -13.67 -14.14 20.42
CA PRO A 60 -14.94 -14.65 20.93
C PRO A 60 -15.08 -14.26 22.40
N SER A 61 -16.26 -13.75 22.73
CA SER A 61 -16.72 -13.33 24.06
C SER A 61 -16.11 -14.14 25.21
N GLY A 62 -15.18 -13.54 25.94
CA GLY A 62 -14.57 -14.13 27.13
C GLY A 62 -14.18 -13.04 28.12
N LYS A 63 -14.78 -13.07 29.31
CA LYS A 63 -14.40 -12.22 30.45
C LYS A 63 -12.97 -12.58 30.88
N ALA A 64 -12.06 -11.61 30.97
CA ALA A 64 -10.75 -11.83 31.58
C ALA A 64 -10.76 -11.44 33.06
N LEU A 65 -10.22 -12.35 33.87
CA LEU A 65 -10.05 -12.31 35.33
C LEU A 65 -8.59 -11.92 35.67
N PHE A 66 -8.41 -11.27 36.83
CA PHE A 66 -7.16 -10.70 37.35
C PHE A 66 -6.28 -11.67 38.15
N LYS A 67 -4.96 -11.42 38.18
CA LYS A 67 -4.16 -11.00 39.37
C LYS A 67 -2.65 -10.87 39.05
N ASN A 68 -2.03 -9.77 39.53
CA ASN A 68 -0.60 -9.48 39.86
C ASN A 68 0.50 -9.90 38.85
N THR A 69 1.44 -9.07 38.39
CA THR A 69 2.43 -8.22 39.12
C THR A 69 3.06 -7.15 38.20
N ASN A 70 3.73 -6.17 38.82
CA ASN A 70 4.68 -5.15 38.35
C ASN A 70 4.90 -5.04 36.82
N ASP A 71 4.38 -3.93 36.26
CA ASP A 71 4.47 -3.36 34.91
C ASP A 71 4.40 -4.26 33.65
N ALA A 72 5.15 -5.35 33.54
CA ALA A 72 4.95 -6.36 32.48
C ALA A 72 3.52 -6.96 32.52
N GLY A 73 2.97 -7.13 33.72
CA GLY A 73 1.58 -7.57 33.90
C GLY A 73 0.56 -6.52 33.46
N LYS A 74 0.87 -5.21 33.49
CA LYS A 74 -0.05 -4.16 33.01
C LYS A 74 -0.17 -4.17 31.50
N LEU A 75 0.96 -4.36 30.81
CA LEU A 75 0.99 -4.45 29.36
C LEU A 75 0.27 -5.71 28.87
N GLU A 76 0.53 -6.85 29.51
CA GLU A 76 -0.18 -8.09 29.21
C GLU A 76 -1.70 -7.94 29.47
N VAL A 77 -2.09 -7.29 30.57
CA VAL A 77 -3.50 -6.98 30.87
C VAL A 77 -4.12 -6.08 29.81
N ALA A 78 -3.43 -5.02 29.39
CA ALA A 78 -3.90 -4.15 28.31
C ALA A 78 -4.02 -4.92 26.98
N ALA A 79 -3.05 -5.78 26.66
CA ALA A 79 -3.08 -6.66 25.50
C ALA A 79 -4.27 -7.63 25.55
N THR A 80 -4.63 -8.19 26.71
CA THR A 80 -5.80 -9.07 26.83
C THR A 80 -7.15 -8.37 26.58
N LYS A 81 -7.21 -7.03 26.61
CA LYS A 81 -8.37 -6.28 26.08
C LYS A 81 -8.54 -6.50 24.57
N PHE A 82 -7.42 -6.74 23.88
CA PHE A 82 -7.31 -6.91 22.44
C PHE A 82 -7.12 -8.37 22.00
N TYR A 83 -6.80 -9.27 22.93
CA TYR A 83 -6.56 -10.69 22.64
C TYR A 83 -7.35 -11.60 23.60
N PRO A 84 -8.22 -12.48 23.08
CA PRO A 84 -9.02 -13.37 23.92
C PRO A 84 -8.17 -14.41 24.65
N LYS A 85 -7.00 -14.76 24.12
CA LYS A 85 -6.06 -15.70 24.71
C LYS A 85 -4.83 -14.97 25.22
N LYS A 86 -4.46 -15.27 26.46
CA LYS A 86 -3.24 -14.75 27.10
C LYS A 86 -1.99 -15.00 26.23
N ALA A 87 -1.83 -16.21 25.68
CA ALA A 87 -0.69 -16.56 24.84
C ALA A 87 -0.56 -15.67 23.59
N ASP A 88 -1.69 -15.29 22.96
CA ASP A 88 -1.68 -14.42 21.78
C ASP A 88 -1.25 -12.99 22.16
N ALA A 89 -1.70 -12.49 23.32
CA ALA A 89 -1.25 -11.23 23.90
C ALA A 89 0.26 -11.23 24.19
N THR A 90 0.77 -12.28 24.84
CA THR A 90 2.20 -12.41 25.15
C THR A 90 3.03 -12.42 23.86
N SER A 91 2.68 -13.27 22.89
CA SER A 91 3.39 -13.34 21.61
C SER A 91 3.33 -12.05 20.81
N TYR A 92 2.23 -11.30 20.90
CA TYR A 92 2.14 -9.97 20.30
C TYR A 92 3.13 -9.01 20.96
N CYS A 93 3.12 -8.89 22.28
CA CYS A 93 3.97 -7.96 23.01
C CYS A 93 5.46 -8.25 22.80
N GLU A 94 5.84 -9.53 22.83
CA GLU A 94 7.21 -9.98 22.53
C GLU A 94 7.63 -9.53 21.12
N ARG A 95 6.83 -9.85 20.10
CA ARG A 95 7.12 -9.52 18.70
C ARG A 95 7.18 -8.01 18.46
N ALA A 96 6.22 -7.28 19.00
CA ALA A 96 6.12 -5.84 18.79
C ALA A 96 7.22 -5.09 19.56
N GLY A 97 7.67 -5.65 20.70
CA GLY A 97 8.90 -5.26 21.38
C GLY A 97 10.13 -5.47 20.49
N GLU A 98 10.42 -6.72 20.11
CA GLU A 98 11.60 -7.09 19.28
C GLU A 98 11.76 -6.24 18.01
N THR A 99 10.64 -5.87 17.38
CA THR A 99 10.63 -5.16 16.10
C THR A 99 10.77 -3.64 16.23
N ASN A 100 10.72 -3.09 17.46
CA ASN A 100 10.74 -1.67 17.76
C ASN A 100 9.87 -0.82 16.82
N ILE A 101 8.70 -1.36 16.43
CA ILE A 101 7.81 -0.68 15.48
C ILE A 101 7.29 0.65 16.05
N PHE A 102 7.31 0.79 17.38
CA PHE A 102 6.86 1.97 18.08
C PHE A 102 7.93 3.00 18.43
N GLY A 103 9.20 2.70 18.18
CA GLY A 103 10.30 3.60 18.56
C GLY A 103 10.46 3.73 20.08
N ALA A 104 9.84 2.84 20.86
CA ALA A 104 9.91 2.81 22.30
C ALA A 104 11.26 2.22 22.72
N ASN A 105 11.93 2.86 23.67
CA ASN A 105 13.10 2.28 24.29
C ASN A 105 12.63 1.13 25.21
N LEU A 106 12.89 -0.11 24.79
CA LEU A 106 12.41 -1.32 25.48
C LEU A 106 13.10 -1.59 26.82
N ASP A 107 14.09 -0.76 27.17
CA ASP A 107 14.86 -0.87 28.41
C ASP A 107 14.09 -0.37 29.65
N GLY A 108 12.82 0.04 29.50
CA GLY A 108 11.95 0.55 30.58
C GLY A 108 10.56 -0.09 30.64
N ASP A 109 9.79 0.28 31.67
CA ASP A 109 8.40 -0.17 31.84
C ASP A 109 7.53 0.30 30.67
N LEU A 110 7.01 -0.64 29.89
CA LEU A 110 6.18 -0.35 28.72
C LEU A 110 4.71 -0.12 29.10
N SER A 111 4.12 0.91 28.50
CA SER A 111 2.73 1.32 28.64
C SER A 111 1.92 1.07 27.35
N PRO A 112 0.58 0.97 27.42
CA PRO A 112 -0.26 0.95 26.22
C PRO A 112 0.02 2.09 25.22
N GLU A 113 0.39 3.26 25.72
CA GLU A 113 0.78 4.43 24.93
C GLU A 113 2.04 4.16 24.09
N ASP A 114 2.99 3.38 24.62
CA ASP A 114 4.19 2.95 23.88
C ASP A 114 3.83 2.04 22.70
N PHE A 115 2.73 1.29 22.78
CA PHE A 115 2.19 0.51 21.66
C PHE A 115 1.27 1.34 20.75
N GLY A 116 1.07 2.61 21.09
CA GLY A 116 0.14 3.49 20.39
C GLY A 116 -1.31 3.08 20.54
N TRP A 117 -1.66 2.31 21.58
CA TRP A 117 -3.01 1.83 21.92
C TRP A 117 -3.89 2.91 22.56
N GLU A 118 -3.82 4.12 22.03
CA GLU A 118 -4.72 5.20 22.42
C GLU A 118 -6.15 4.90 21.96
N ASP A 119 -7.12 5.53 22.63
CA ASP A 119 -8.51 5.50 22.18
C ASP A 119 -8.62 6.23 20.83
N VAL A 120 -8.80 5.46 19.77
CA VAL A 120 -8.92 5.96 18.40
C VAL A 120 -10.37 6.26 18.00
N GLY A 121 -11.32 6.11 18.92
CA GLY A 121 -12.74 6.26 18.64
C GLY A 121 -13.24 5.24 17.62
N GLU A 122 -14.21 5.63 16.80
CA GLU A 122 -14.80 4.74 15.80
C GLU A 122 -14.02 4.70 14.49
N VAL A 123 -13.86 3.51 13.93
CA VAL A 123 -13.25 3.24 12.63
C VAL A 123 -14.31 2.86 11.58
N PRO A 124 -14.07 3.10 10.28
CA PRO A 124 -15.00 2.68 9.24
C PRO A 124 -15.24 1.17 9.21
N ASP A 125 -16.50 0.76 9.05
CA ASP A 125 -16.92 -0.64 8.95
C ASP A 125 -17.12 -1.06 7.48
N TYR A 126 -16.22 -1.91 6.99
CA TYR A 126 -16.29 -2.48 5.65
C TYR A 126 -16.87 -3.91 5.61
N GLU A 127 -17.09 -4.53 6.77
CA GLU A 127 -17.59 -5.90 6.90
C GLU A 127 -19.11 -5.99 6.71
N SER A 128 -19.81 -4.91 7.04
CA SER A 128 -21.28 -4.84 6.92
C SER A 128 -21.84 -4.88 5.50
N HIS A 129 -20.99 -4.90 4.48
CA HIS A 129 -21.41 -4.94 3.09
C HIS A 129 -21.25 -6.36 2.54
N VAL A 130 -22.38 -6.99 2.20
CA VAL A 130 -22.40 -8.26 1.47
C VAL A 130 -21.64 -8.06 0.16
N PRO A 131 -20.55 -8.80 -0.10
CA PRO A 131 -19.83 -8.67 -1.34
C PRO A 131 -20.78 -8.99 -2.50
N ARG A 132 -21.06 -8.00 -3.35
CA ARG A 132 -21.61 -8.30 -4.67
C ARG A 132 -20.48 -9.00 -5.41
N VAL A 133 -20.67 -10.30 -5.72
CA VAL A 133 -19.81 -11.18 -6.54
C VAL A 133 -18.36 -10.71 -6.59
N VAL A 134 -17.51 -11.32 -5.77
CA VAL A 134 -16.16 -10.86 -5.47
C VAL A 134 -15.26 -11.01 -6.69
N GLU A 135 -15.34 -10.07 -7.61
CA GLU A 135 -14.25 -9.84 -8.53
C GLU A 135 -13.07 -9.35 -7.68
N ARG A 136 -11.96 -10.10 -7.72
CA ARG A 136 -10.68 -9.67 -7.16
C ARG A 136 -10.31 -8.37 -7.86
N THR A 137 -10.60 -7.25 -7.21
CA THR A 137 -10.26 -5.92 -7.72
C THR A 137 -8.81 -5.60 -7.38
N GLY A 138 -8.05 -5.13 -8.36
CA GLY A 138 -6.72 -4.60 -8.17
C GLY A 138 -5.76 -4.94 -9.30
N THR A 139 -4.68 -4.19 -9.38
CA THR A 139 -3.58 -4.42 -10.30
C THR A 139 -2.72 -5.57 -9.79
N ILE A 140 -2.82 -6.74 -10.42
CA ILE A 140 -2.23 -8.04 -9.98
C ILE A 140 -0.83 -7.93 -9.35
N PRO A 141 0.16 -7.25 -9.95
CA PRO A 141 1.50 -7.11 -9.37
C PRO A 141 1.54 -6.47 -7.98
N PHE A 142 0.50 -5.73 -7.58
CA PHE A 142 0.45 -4.97 -6.32
C PHE A 142 -0.65 -5.45 -5.38
N ILE A 143 -1.52 -6.39 -5.76
CA ILE A 143 -2.53 -6.94 -4.83
C ILE A 143 -1.82 -7.56 -3.61
N SER A 144 -2.41 -7.38 -2.42
CA SER A 144 -1.92 -7.97 -1.19
C SER A 144 -1.93 -9.50 -1.26
N HIS A 145 -0.95 -10.15 -0.63
CA HIS A 145 -0.87 -11.60 -0.66
C HIS A 145 -2.12 -12.25 -0.06
N GLU A 146 -2.71 -11.67 1.00
CA GLU A 146 -3.90 -12.19 1.63
C GLU A 146 -5.07 -12.28 0.63
N LEU A 147 -5.32 -11.22 -0.15
CA LEU A 147 -6.35 -11.22 -1.20
C LEU A 147 -6.01 -12.15 -2.38
N MET A 148 -4.72 -12.46 -2.59
CA MET A 148 -4.26 -13.36 -3.65
C MET A 148 -4.32 -14.84 -3.27
N THR A 149 -4.11 -15.18 -2.00
CA THR A 149 -3.97 -16.56 -1.53
C THR A 149 -5.17 -17.10 -0.76
N HIS A 150 -6.00 -16.24 -0.17
CA HIS A 150 -7.18 -16.66 0.57
C HIS A 150 -8.42 -16.73 -0.32
N GLU A 151 -9.47 -17.34 0.24
CA GLU A 151 -10.78 -17.53 -0.38
C GLU A 151 -11.36 -16.21 -0.90
N GLU A 152 -12.22 -16.34 -1.91
CA GLU A 152 -12.99 -15.23 -2.52
C GLU A 152 -13.79 -14.42 -1.47
N SER A 153 -13.98 -14.92 -0.25
CA SER A 153 -14.68 -14.23 0.83
C SER A 153 -13.85 -13.19 1.59
N THR A 154 -12.54 -13.07 1.31
CA THR A 154 -11.66 -12.15 2.04
C THR A 154 -12.08 -10.69 1.83
N ILE A 155 -12.41 -10.01 2.93
CA ILE A 155 -12.89 -8.63 2.90
C ILE A 155 -11.71 -7.68 2.74
N HIS A 156 -11.75 -6.84 1.70
CA HIS A 156 -10.72 -5.82 1.49
C HIS A 156 -10.70 -4.79 2.64
N ASN A 157 -9.52 -4.53 3.21
CA ASN A 157 -9.31 -3.55 4.28
C ASN A 157 -8.10 -2.64 4.01
N ALA A 158 -7.87 -1.65 4.87
CA ALA A 158 -6.79 -0.67 4.72
C ALA A 158 -5.40 -1.29 4.68
N ILE A 159 -5.18 -2.40 5.39
CA ILE A 159 -3.91 -3.14 5.38
C ILE A 159 -3.58 -3.67 3.98
N HIS A 160 -4.58 -4.01 3.18
CA HIS A 160 -4.34 -4.46 1.81
C HIS A 160 -3.90 -3.30 0.91
N ASP A 161 -4.56 -2.14 0.99
CA ASP A 161 -4.15 -0.94 0.25
C ASP A 161 -2.72 -0.51 0.61
N LEU A 162 -2.34 -0.65 1.89
CA LEU A 162 -1.00 -0.30 2.37
C LEU A 162 0.05 -1.37 2.06
N GLU A 163 -0.31 -2.66 2.03
CA GLU A 163 0.57 -3.68 1.47
C GLU A 163 0.81 -3.43 -0.03
N SER A 164 -0.23 -3.08 -0.78
CA SER A 164 -0.09 -2.70 -2.19
C SER A 164 0.86 -1.53 -2.38
N PHE A 165 0.73 -0.50 -1.54
CA PHE A 165 1.63 0.64 -1.60
C PHE A 165 3.08 0.28 -1.24
N TRP A 166 3.26 -0.61 -0.26
CA TRP A 166 4.59 -1.15 0.08
C TRP A 166 5.21 -1.91 -1.11
N TRP A 167 4.45 -2.76 -1.80
CA TRP A 167 4.93 -3.47 -3.00
C TRP A 167 5.30 -2.54 -4.16
N ILE A 168 4.62 -1.40 -4.30
CA ILE A 168 5.00 -0.37 -5.28
C ILE A 168 6.39 0.18 -4.95
N ILE A 169 6.68 0.47 -3.67
CA ILE A 169 8.02 0.96 -3.27
C ILE A 169 9.07 -0.11 -3.55
N ILE A 170 8.82 -1.38 -3.21
CA ILE A 170 9.72 -2.49 -3.53
C ILE A 170 9.97 -2.61 -5.04
N TYR A 171 8.92 -2.54 -5.85
CA TYR A 171 9.03 -2.59 -7.30
C TYR A 171 9.91 -1.45 -7.83
N LEU A 172 9.73 -0.22 -7.32
CA LEU A 172 10.55 0.92 -7.70
C LEU A 172 12.02 0.72 -7.29
N CYS A 173 12.29 0.25 -6.06
CA CYS A 173 13.65 -0.02 -5.61
C CYS A 173 14.34 -1.09 -6.46
N LEU A 174 13.62 -2.13 -6.91
CA LEU A 174 14.17 -3.21 -7.73
C LEU A 174 14.35 -2.81 -9.20
N THR A 175 13.49 -1.95 -9.74
CA THR A 175 13.45 -1.65 -11.18
C THR A 175 14.10 -0.33 -11.58
N ARG A 176 14.46 0.53 -10.61
CA ARG A 176 15.09 1.83 -10.89
C ARG A 176 16.55 1.87 -10.47
N GLU A 177 17.36 2.67 -11.18
CA GLU A 177 18.80 2.82 -10.90
C GLU A 177 19.07 3.83 -9.77
N SER A 178 18.32 4.95 -9.76
CA SER A 178 18.58 6.09 -8.88
C SER A 178 17.43 7.12 -8.93
N GLY A 179 17.63 8.27 -8.28
CA GLY A 179 16.67 9.38 -8.13
C GLY A 179 16.12 9.99 -9.42
N GLY A 180 16.71 9.68 -10.59
CA GLY A 180 16.19 10.10 -11.88
C GLY A 180 15.09 9.22 -12.47
N GLY A 181 14.62 8.20 -11.74
CA GLY A 181 13.48 7.38 -12.20
C GLY A 181 13.74 6.53 -13.44
N HIS A 182 14.98 6.46 -13.94
CA HIS A 182 15.34 5.60 -15.06
C HIS A 182 15.17 4.13 -14.66
N ARG A 183 14.60 3.34 -15.57
CA ARG A 183 14.60 1.87 -15.40
C ARG A 183 16.04 1.39 -15.43
N ARG A 184 16.35 0.40 -14.61
CA ARG A 184 17.62 -0.33 -14.69
C ARG A 184 17.82 -0.83 -16.11
N LYS A 185 18.96 -0.51 -16.69
CA LYS A 185 19.40 -1.12 -17.94
C LYS A 185 19.53 -2.62 -17.70
N ASN A 186 19.14 -3.43 -18.68
CA ASN A 186 19.19 -4.89 -18.56
C ASN A 186 20.58 -5.40 -18.16
N GLU A 187 21.64 -4.71 -18.58
CA GLU A 187 23.05 -5.00 -18.24
C GLU A 187 23.39 -4.79 -16.76
N ALA A 188 22.66 -3.91 -16.07
CA ALA A 188 22.85 -3.61 -14.65
C ALA A 188 21.95 -4.47 -13.73
N VAL A 189 21.04 -5.25 -14.30
CA VAL A 189 20.16 -6.16 -13.56
C VAL A 189 20.78 -7.54 -13.58
N THR A 190 21.21 -8.03 -12.41
CA THR A 190 21.68 -9.41 -12.30
C THR A 190 20.58 -10.40 -12.67
N ASP A 191 20.95 -11.58 -13.15
CA ASP A 191 19.99 -12.66 -13.41
C ASP A 191 19.11 -12.95 -12.18
N GLU A 192 19.69 -12.85 -10.98
CA GLU A 192 18.96 -13.02 -9.72
C GLU A 192 17.93 -11.92 -9.49
N THR A 193 18.29 -10.66 -9.73
CA THR A 193 17.34 -9.54 -9.60
C THR A 193 16.19 -9.69 -10.60
N SER A 194 16.49 -10.10 -11.84
CA SER A 194 15.48 -10.39 -12.86
C SER A 194 14.56 -11.54 -12.43
N ARG A 195 15.11 -12.61 -11.85
CA ARG A 195 14.31 -13.72 -11.28
C ARG A 195 13.40 -13.24 -10.15
N LEU A 196 13.90 -12.40 -9.25
CA LEU A 196 13.11 -11.83 -8.16
C LEU A 196 11.95 -11.00 -8.67
N ILE A 197 12.19 -10.07 -9.60
CA ILE A 197 11.15 -9.24 -10.21
C ILE A 197 10.08 -10.13 -10.85
N ARG A 198 10.50 -11.11 -11.65
CA ARG A 198 9.57 -12.04 -12.29
C ARG A 198 8.73 -12.82 -11.28
N ASN A 199 9.33 -13.33 -10.21
CA ASN A 199 8.63 -14.13 -9.21
C ASN A 199 7.66 -13.29 -8.35
N LEU A 200 7.98 -12.02 -8.14
CA LEU A 200 7.18 -11.11 -7.30
C LEU A 200 6.09 -10.34 -8.06
N PHE A 201 6.27 -10.09 -9.36
CA PHE A 201 5.43 -9.16 -10.11
C PHE A 201 4.90 -9.71 -11.44
N ASP A 202 5.66 -10.57 -12.14
CA ASP A 202 5.35 -10.97 -13.53
C ASP A 202 4.95 -12.46 -13.68
N SER A 203 4.85 -13.20 -12.58
CA SER A 203 4.42 -14.62 -12.58
C SER A 203 2.89 -14.73 -12.53
N SER A 204 2.37 -15.97 -12.58
CA SER A 204 0.92 -16.18 -12.42
C SER A 204 0.44 -15.72 -11.04
N ASP A 205 -0.82 -15.27 -10.96
CA ASP A 205 -1.43 -14.69 -9.76
C ASP A 205 -1.20 -15.54 -8.50
N LEU A 206 -1.44 -16.85 -8.60
CA LEU A 206 -1.26 -17.77 -7.48
C LEU A 206 0.21 -17.85 -7.02
N GLN A 207 1.16 -17.79 -7.96
CA GLN A 207 2.59 -17.84 -7.65
C GLN A 207 3.07 -16.53 -7.04
N VAL A 208 2.61 -15.40 -7.58
CA VAL A 208 2.88 -14.07 -7.01
C VAL A 208 2.34 -14.01 -5.58
N GLY A 209 1.08 -14.38 -5.36
CA GLY A 209 0.47 -14.40 -4.03
C GLY A 209 1.23 -15.27 -3.04
N LYS A 210 1.55 -16.52 -3.41
CA LYS A 210 2.34 -17.43 -2.56
C LYS A 210 3.75 -16.91 -2.27
N THR A 211 4.39 -16.26 -3.25
CA THR A 211 5.73 -15.70 -3.07
C THR A 211 5.69 -14.52 -2.12
N LYS A 212 4.76 -13.58 -2.32
CA LYS A 212 4.55 -12.43 -1.43
C LYS A 212 4.22 -12.85 0.00
N ALA A 213 3.41 -13.89 0.18
CA ALA A 213 3.06 -14.42 1.51
C ALA A 213 4.30 -14.83 2.33
N LYS A 214 5.35 -15.36 1.69
CA LYS A 214 6.61 -15.70 2.37
C LYS A 214 7.28 -14.48 2.98
N TYR A 215 7.19 -13.33 2.33
CA TYR A 215 7.73 -12.07 2.84
C TYR A 215 6.94 -11.54 4.02
N PHE A 216 5.69 -11.93 4.26
CA PHE A 216 4.92 -11.53 5.44
C PHE A 216 4.79 -12.65 6.49
N HIS A 217 5.50 -13.76 6.32
CA HIS A 217 5.56 -14.80 7.33
C HIS A 217 6.37 -14.30 8.55
N LYS A 218 5.83 -14.51 9.76
CA LYS A 218 6.42 -14.04 11.02
C LYS A 218 7.83 -14.62 11.28
N ASP A 219 8.02 -15.91 11.03
CA ASP A 219 9.27 -16.60 11.42
C ASP A 219 10.39 -16.42 10.37
N ASN A 220 10.11 -16.71 9.10
CA ASN A 220 11.15 -16.76 8.04
C ASN A 220 11.22 -15.52 7.14
N GLY A 221 10.20 -14.66 7.20
CA GLY A 221 10.11 -13.57 6.22
C GLY A 221 11.10 -12.43 6.46
N THR A 222 11.64 -12.28 7.68
CA THR A 222 12.67 -11.26 7.98
C THR A 222 13.96 -11.56 7.20
N ALA A 223 14.50 -12.77 7.31
CA ALA A 223 15.70 -13.17 6.57
C ALA A 223 15.49 -13.12 5.05
N LEU A 224 14.31 -13.50 4.56
CA LEU A 224 13.96 -13.39 3.16
C LEU A 224 13.92 -11.92 2.68
N PHE A 225 13.38 -11.04 3.52
CA PHE A 225 13.33 -9.61 3.20
C PHE A 225 14.72 -8.98 3.24
N ASP A 226 15.56 -9.31 4.23
CA ASP A 226 16.95 -8.86 4.29
C ASP A 226 17.73 -9.28 3.03
N ALA A 227 17.54 -10.52 2.55
CA ALA A 227 18.13 -10.97 1.30
C ALA A 227 17.64 -10.13 0.10
N LEU A 228 16.34 -9.80 0.03
CA LEU A 228 15.79 -8.94 -1.03
C LEU A 228 16.39 -7.52 -1.01
N LEU A 229 16.65 -6.95 0.16
CA LEU A 229 17.26 -5.62 0.28
C LEU A 229 18.67 -5.56 -0.33
N THR A 230 19.41 -6.67 -0.37
CA THR A 230 20.73 -6.71 -1.01
C THR A 230 20.70 -6.43 -2.52
N HIS A 231 19.51 -6.53 -3.15
CA HIS A 231 19.30 -6.20 -4.56
C HIS A 231 18.97 -4.71 -4.79
N PHE A 232 18.84 -3.94 -3.72
CA PHE A 232 18.56 -2.51 -3.83
C PHE A 232 19.85 -1.77 -4.22
N PRO A 233 19.77 -0.79 -5.14
CA PRO A 233 20.88 0.12 -5.37
C PRO A 233 21.11 0.95 -4.11
N GLY A 234 22.37 1.30 -3.82
CA GLY A 234 22.73 2.06 -2.63
C GLY A 234 21.98 3.39 -2.46
N TYR A 235 21.48 3.98 -3.55
CA TYR A 235 20.59 5.14 -3.52
C TYR A 235 19.36 4.94 -2.62
N PHE A 236 18.82 3.72 -2.55
CA PHE A 236 17.62 3.41 -1.77
C PHE A 236 17.93 2.89 -0.36
N ALA A 237 19.20 2.78 0.03
CA ALA A 237 19.60 2.35 1.38
C ALA A 237 18.90 3.13 2.52
N PRO A 238 18.67 4.45 2.41
CA PRO A 238 17.93 5.18 3.46
C PRO A 238 16.48 4.69 3.68
N LEU A 239 15.87 3.99 2.73
CA LEU A 239 14.50 3.49 2.85
C LEU A 239 14.42 2.13 3.56
N GLU A 240 15.54 1.42 3.74
CA GLU A 240 15.53 0.04 4.24
C GLU A 240 14.90 -0.07 5.63
N SER A 241 15.31 0.79 6.56
CA SER A 241 14.76 0.80 7.94
C SER A 241 13.25 1.07 7.95
N MET A 242 12.79 2.03 7.13
CA MET A 242 11.37 2.34 6.96
C MET A 242 10.60 1.12 6.45
N LEU A 243 11.12 0.45 5.41
CA LEU A 243 10.46 -0.69 4.79
C LEU A 243 10.41 -1.91 5.73
N LYS A 244 11.46 -2.15 6.52
CA LYS A 244 11.49 -3.19 7.56
C LYS A 244 10.42 -2.94 8.61
N ARG A 245 10.36 -1.72 9.18
CA ARG A 245 9.36 -1.37 10.20
C ARG A 245 7.93 -1.45 9.66
N TRP A 246 7.70 -0.98 8.43
CA TRP A 246 6.39 -1.11 7.78
C TRP A 246 6.01 -2.58 7.64
N ARG A 247 6.92 -3.42 7.13
CA ARG A 247 6.68 -4.86 7.01
C ARG A 247 6.23 -5.46 8.35
N GLU A 248 6.89 -5.15 9.45
CA GLU A 248 6.52 -5.69 10.76
C GLU A 248 5.12 -5.24 11.22
N VAL A 249 4.71 -3.99 10.95
CA VAL A 249 3.32 -3.54 11.19
C VAL A 249 2.33 -4.42 10.43
N VAL A 250 2.62 -4.73 9.17
CA VAL A 250 1.75 -5.57 8.33
C VAL A 250 1.75 -7.02 8.82
N VAL A 251 2.92 -7.57 9.22
CA VAL A 251 3.04 -8.91 9.82
C VAL A 251 2.19 -9.01 11.09
N LEU A 252 2.27 -8.03 11.99
CA LEU A 252 1.45 -7.99 13.21
C LEU A 252 -0.04 -7.90 12.86
N GLY A 253 -0.40 -7.02 11.92
CA GLY A 253 -1.78 -6.87 11.47
C GLY A 253 -2.39 -8.16 10.92
N TYR A 254 -1.64 -8.92 10.12
CA TYR A 254 -2.12 -10.21 9.60
C TYR A 254 -2.09 -11.33 10.63
N THR A 255 -1.05 -11.41 11.46
CA THR A 255 -0.88 -12.50 12.44
C THR A 255 -1.91 -12.43 13.54
N PHE A 256 -2.16 -11.22 14.05
CA PHE A 256 -2.92 -11.00 15.27
C PHE A 256 -4.32 -10.43 15.03
N LYS A 257 -4.60 -9.90 13.82
CA LYS A 257 -5.90 -9.35 13.40
C LYS A 257 -6.50 -8.37 14.42
N ALA A 258 -5.64 -7.57 15.02
CA ALA A 258 -5.98 -6.67 16.12
C ALA A 258 -5.74 -5.20 15.73
N TYR A 259 -5.05 -4.44 16.57
CA TYR A 259 -4.96 -2.98 16.46
C TYR A 259 -4.34 -2.54 15.14
N GLU A 260 -3.23 -3.16 14.71
CA GLU A 260 -2.55 -2.87 13.45
C GLU A 260 -3.43 -3.20 12.25
N TYR A 261 -4.28 -4.22 12.32
CA TYR A 261 -5.13 -4.59 11.20
C TYR A 261 -6.11 -3.46 10.82
N HIS A 262 -6.64 -2.75 11.83
CA HIS A 262 -7.57 -1.64 11.64
C HIS A 262 -6.88 -0.27 11.53
N LEU A 263 -5.69 -0.13 12.14
CA LEU A 263 -5.02 1.17 12.29
C LEU A 263 -3.63 1.22 11.65
N VAL A 264 -3.31 0.26 10.78
CA VAL A 264 -2.09 0.19 9.98
C VAL A 264 -1.67 1.56 9.40
N HIS A 265 -2.63 2.37 8.95
CA HIS A 265 -2.38 3.68 8.36
C HIS A 265 -1.72 4.66 9.35
N LYS A 266 -2.09 4.62 10.63
CA LYS A 266 -1.48 5.46 11.68
C LYS A 266 0.00 5.14 11.81
N TYR A 267 0.33 3.85 11.92
CA TYR A 267 1.70 3.39 12.08
C TYR A 267 2.55 3.64 10.84
N VAL A 268 2.01 3.32 9.66
CA VAL A 268 2.69 3.55 8.38
C VAL A 268 2.96 5.03 8.17
N LEU A 269 2.00 5.92 8.45
CA LEU A 269 2.21 7.36 8.32
C LEU A 269 3.30 7.87 9.27
N ARG A 270 3.33 7.38 10.51
CA ARG A 270 4.40 7.72 11.47
C ARG A 270 5.76 7.24 10.96
N ILE A 271 5.86 5.99 10.51
CA ILE A 271 7.09 5.40 9.96
C ILE A 271 7.60 6.19 8.76
N ILE A 272 6.70 6.57 7.84
CA ILE A 272 7.05 7.40 6.67
C ILE A 272 7.53 8.79 7.12
N ALA A 273 6.84 9.43 8.07
CA ALA A 273 7.21 10.75 8.55
C ALA A 273 8.60 10.74 9.23
N GLU A 274 8.87 9.74 10.07
CA GLU A 274 10.19 9.53 10.68
C GLU A 274 11.25 9.29 9.62
N ALA A 275 10.96 8.46 8.61
CA ALA A 275 11.88 8.21 7.51
C ALA A 275 12.20 9.51 6.73
N ILE A 276 11.19 10.30 6.38
CA ILE A 276 11.36 11.60 5.71
C ILE A 276 12.23 12.53 6.54
N ASN A 277 12.00 12.61 7.86
CA ASN A 277 12.78 13.45 8.76
C ASN A 277 14.22 12.95 8.94
N SER A 278 14.48 11.65 8.72
CA SER A 278 15.82 11.05 8.79
C SER A 278 16.61 11.15 7.48
N LEU A 279 15.95 11.49 6.36
CA LEU A 279 16.64 11.65 5.08
C LEU A 279 17.63 12.83 5.15
N PRO A 280 18.84 12.69 4.59
CA PRO A 280 19.81 13.77 4.59
C PRO A 280 19.25 14.99 3.84
N VAL A 281 19.33 16.17 4.47
CA VAL A 281 18.85 17.45 3.91
C VAL A 281 19.57 17.79 2.60
N ALA A 282 20.82 17.35 2.45
CA ALA A 282 21.59 17.44 1.23
C ALA A 282 21.49 16.13 0.43
N LEU A 283 20.32 15.85 -0.16
CA LEU A 283 20.29 14.95 -1.30
C LEU A 283 21.09 15.62 -2.42
N GLU A 284 22.25 15.06 -2.77
CA GLU A 284 23.06 15.61 -3.85
C GLU A 284 22.25 15.61 -5.14
N ARG A 285 22.14 16.79 -5.74
CA ARG A 285 21.42 17.00 -6.99
C ARG A 285 22.27 16.37 -8.10
N SER A 286 21.76 15.30 -8.70
CA SER A 286 22.36 14.69 -9.88
C SER A 286 21.63 15.13 -11.14
N GLU A 287 22.32 15.09 -12.29
CA GLU A 287 21.71 15.36 -13.59
C GLU A 287 20.47 14.48 -13.83
N ALA A 288 20.50 13.23 -13.35
CA ALA A 288 19.38 12.31 -13.46
C ALA A 288 18.14 12.81 -12.68
N VAL A 289 18.34 13.33 -11.46
CA VAL A 289 17.26 13.93 -10.66
C VAL A 289 16.68 15.15 -11.37
N ASP A 290 17.54 16.00 -11.94
CA ASP A 290 17.11 17.18 -12.70
C ASP A 290 16.33 16.85 -13.97
N ASN A 291 16.72 15.79 -14.67
CA ASN A 291 16.01 15.32 -15.85
C ASN A 291 14.61 14.79 -15.47
N GLU A 292 14.48 14.07 -14.35
CA GLU A 292 13.18 13.58 -13.89
C GLU A 292 12.27 14.72 -13.41
N ILE A 293 12.81 15.72 -12.70
CA ILE A 293 12.06 16.92 -12.33
C ILE A 293 11.55 17.63 -13.59
N ARG A 294 12.43 17.86 -14.58
CA ARG A 294 12.05 18.47 -15.87
C ARG A 294 10.96 17.68 -16.58
N ARG A 295 11.09 16.36 -16.67
CA ARG A 295 10.08 15.50 -17.28
C ARG A 295 8.71 15.67 -16.61
N ARG A 296 8.66 15.72 -15.27
CA ARG A 296 7.41 15.91 -14.52
C ARG A 296 6.81 17.30 -14.71
N GLU A 297 7.64 18.33 -14.77
CA GLU A 297 7.20 19.70 -15.08
C GLU A 297 6.60 19.77 -16.49
N ASP A 298 7.26 19.16 -17.48
CA ASP A 298 6.80 19.14 -18.86
C ASP A 298 5.48 18.38 -19.00
N ASP A 299 5.37 17.20 -18.38
CA ASP A 299 4.13 16.41 -18.32
C ASP A 299 3.00 17.24 -17.68
N TYR A 300 3.27 17.90 -16.55
CA TYR A 300 2.29 18.74 -15.87
C TYR A 300 1.87 19.94 -16.74
N GLY A 301 2.83 20.64 -17.34
CA GLY A 301 2.57 21.75 -18.24
C GLY A 301 1.80 21.35 -19.50
N TYR A 302 2.00 20.13 -20.00
CA TYR A 302 1.21 19.55 -21.08
C TYR A 302 -0.23 19.26 -20.64
N ILE A 303 -0.42 18.63 -19.48
CA ILE A 303 -1.76 18.35 -18.91
C ILE A 303 -2.54 19.65 -18.67
N CYS A 304 -1.90 20.69 -18.12
CA CYS A 304 -2.53 22.00 -17.91
C CYS A 304 -2.96 22.66 -19.22
N ARG A 305 -2.14 22.54 -20.28
CA ARG A 305 -2.47 23.05 -21.63
C ARG A 305 -3.66 22.32 -22.24
N ILE A 306 -3.72 21.00 -22.12
CA ILE A 306 -4.90 20.22 -22.55
C ILE A 306 -6.13 20.67 -21.79
N SER A 307 -6.04 20.74 -20.45
CA SER A 307 -7.17 21.10 -19.58
C SER A 307 -7.69 22.53 -19.81
N SER A 308 -6.83 23.43 -20.28
CA SER A 308 -7.22 24.80 -20.64
C SER A 308 -7.80 24.89 -22.07
N SER A 309 -7.50 23.92 -22.93
CA SER A 309 -7.95 23.86 -24.32
C SER A 309 -9.26 23.09 -24.47
N THR A 310 -9.56 22.17 -23.54
CA THR A 310 -10.85 21.52 -23.43
C THR A 310 -11.74 22.35 -22.52
N ASN A 311 -12.79 22.95 -23.09
CA ASN A 311 -13.83 23.67 -22.36
C ASN A 311 -14.71 22.66 -21.59
N VAL A 312 -14.10 21.85 -20.73
CA VAL A 312 -14.81 20.92 -19.85
C VAL A 312 -15.34 21.77 -18.70
N GLN A 313 -16.65 22.01 -18.71
CA GLN A 313 -17.36 22.49 -17.53
C GLN A 313 -16.96 21.60 -16.35
N THR A 314 -16.21 22.16 -15.41
CA THR A 314 -15.94 21.54 -14.12
C THR A 314 -17.27 21.07 -13.53
N PRO A 315 -17.45 19.78 -13.23
CA PRO A 315 -18.60 19.35 -12.47
C PRO A 315 -18.57 20.09 -11.14
N THR A 316 -19.65 20.79 -10.83
CA THR A 316 -19.88 21.38 -9.51
C THR A 316 -19.55 20.34 -8.43
N PRO A 317 -18.77 20.68 -7.39
CA PRO A 317 -18.50 19.75 -6.31
C PRO A 317 -19.84 19.25 -5.75
N ILE A 318 -20.06 17.94 -5.81
CA ILE A 318 -21.22 17.31 -5.19
C ILE A 318 -21.04 17.50 -3.69
N VAL A 319 -21.71 18.51 -3.14
CA VAL A 319 -21.97 18.61 -1.72
C VAL A 319 -22.94 17.46 -1.40
N VAL A 320 -22.42 16.36 -0.87
CA VAL A 320 -23.25 15.29 -0.34
C VAL A 320 -23.87 15.80 0.96
N THR A 321 -24.98 16.51 0.86
CA THR A 321 -25.84 16.80 2.02
C THR A 321 -26.61 15.54 2.38
N SER A 322 -26.53 15.18 3.66
CA SER A 322 -27.19 14.05 4.29
C SER A 322 -28.72 14.21 4.32
N SER A 323 -29.39 13.95 3.20
CA SER A 323 -30.85 13.78 3.21
C SER A 323 -31.36 13.19 1.90
N GLY A 324 -31.70 11.89 1.94
CA GLY A 324 -32.67 11.26 1.04
C GLY A 324 -32.15 10.77 -0.30
N ILE A 325 -31.73 9.50 -0.37
CA ILE A 325 -31.69 8.76 -1.64
C ILE A 325 -32.72 7.63 -1.55
N SER A 326 -33.86 7.85 -2.21
CA SER A 326 -34.82 6.82 -2.59
C SER A 326 -34.24 5.94 -3.71
N PRO A 327 -34.71 4.69 -3.89
CA PRO A 327 -34.05 3.71 -4.74
C PRO A 327 -34.16 4.07 -6.23
N ILE A 328 -33.02 3.98 -6.93
CA ILE A 328 -32.95 4.16 -8.38
C ILE A 328 -33.77 3.06 -9.07
N ARG A 329 -34.76 3.52 -9.84
CA ARG A 329 -35.70 2.75 -10.63
C ARG A 329 -34.99 2.10 -11.82
N ASN A 330 -35.11 0.78 -11.96
CA ASN A 330 -34.71 0.01 -13.13
C ASN A 330 -35.20 0.66 -14.43
N ARG A 331 -34.29 0.95 -15.36
CA ARG A 331 -34.62 1.12 -16.79
C ARG A 331 -33.99 -0.03 -17.57
N GLY A 332 -34.86 -0.67 -18.35
CA GLY A 332 -34.64 -1.96 -18.99
C GLY A 332 -33.51 -1.99 -20.02
N VAL A 333 -32.98 -3.21 -20.15
CA VAL A 333 -32.05 -3.67 -21.17
C VAL A 333 -32.71 -3.61 -22.56
N PRO A 334 -32.10 -2.99 -23.59
CA PRO A 334 -32.45 -3.23 -24.98
C PRO A 334 -31.69 -4.46 -25.55
N PRO A 335 -32.27 -5.20 -26.51
CA PRO A 335 -31.77 -6.50 -26.91
C PRO A 335 -30.56 -6.45 -27.84
N SER A 336 -29.75 -7.52 -27.71
CA SER A 336 -28.62 -7.98 -28.51
C SER A 336 -28.69 -7.67 -30.01
N ALA A 337 -27.62 -7.04 -30.53
CA ALA A 337 -27.24 -7.08 -31.94
C ALA A 337 -25.84 -7.70 -32.04
N ARG A 338 -25.75 -8.89 -32.68
CA ARG A 338 -24.49 -9.53 -33.07
C ARG A 338 -23.78 -8.69 -34.15
N PRO A 339 -22.45 -8.52 -34.06
CA PRO A 339 -21.63 -8.27 -35.23
C PRO A 339 -21.01 -9.58 -35.71
N THR A 340 -21.34 -9.95 -36.95
CA THR A 340 -20.68 -10.99 -37.74
C THR A 340 -19.32 -10.50 -38.27
N THR A 341 -18.41 -11.46 -38.49
CA THR A 341 -17.16 -11.43 -39.29
C THR A 341 -15.94 -10.72 -38.70
N ASN A 342 -14.96 -11.54 -38.29
CA ASN A 342 -13.56 -11.18 -38.04
C ASN A 342 -12.83 -10.90 -39.37
N PRO A 343 -11.95 -9.89 -39.46
CA PRO A 343 -10.93 -9.83 -40.50
C PRO A 343 -9.72 -10.73 -40.14
N PRO A 344 -9.04 -11.33 -41.14
CA PRO A 344 -7.98 -12.30 -40.91
C PRO A 344 -6.63 -11.66 -40.54
N SER A 345 -5.89 -12.36 -39.67
CA SER A 345 -4.51 -12.06 -39.26
C SER A 345 -3.51 -12.13 -40.42
N PRO A 346 -2.43 -11.32 -40.40
CA PRO A 346 -1.40 -11.36 -41.43
C PRO A 346 -0.37 -12.48 -41.17
N THR A 347 -0.22 -13.38 -42.14
CA THR A 347 0.85 -14.40 -42.22
C THR A 347 2.11 -13.80 -42.87
N PRO A 348 3.35 -14.19 -42.48
CA PRO A 348 4.58 -13.60 -43.00
C PRO A 348 4.93 -14.07 -44.42
N ALA A 349 5.49 -13.17 -45.22
CA ALA A 349 5.92 -13.42 -46.59
C ALA A 349 7.19 -14.30 -46.67
N SER A 350 7.12 -15.30 -47.54
CA SER A 350 8.21 -16.21 -47.93
C SER A 350 9.24 -15.53 -48.84
N LYS A 351 10.53 -15.81 -48.58
CA LYS A 351 11.68 -15.35 -49.36
C LYS A 351 11.70 -16.00 -50.75
N VAL A 352 11.84 -15.17 -51.78
CA VAL A 352 12.14 -15.58 -53.17
C VAL A 352 13.64 -15.87 -53.30
N GLN A 353 13.98 -17.09 -53.74
CA GLN A 353 15.32 -17.45 -54.23
C GLN A 353 15.57 -16.79 -55.58
N LYS A 354 16.74 -16.15 -55.75
CA LYS A 354 17.29 -15.82 -57.06
C LYS A 354 18.34 -16.87 -57.44
N LYS A 355 18.24 -17.28 -58.71
CA LYS A 355 19.16 -18.17 -59.44
C LYS A 355 20.58 -17.63 -59.49
#